data_AF-A0A7S3F842-F1
#
_entry.id   AF-A0A7S3F842-F1
#
_cell.length_a   1.000
_cell.length_b   1.000
_cell.length_c   1.000
_cell.angle_alpha   90.00
_cell.angle_beta   90.00
_cell.angle_gamma   90.00
#
_symmetry.space_group_name_H-M   'P 1'
#
loop_
_entity.id
_entity.type
_entity.pdbx_description
1 polymer ?
#
loop_
_entity_poly.entity_id
_entity_poly.type
_entity_poly.pdbx_seq_one_letter_code
_entity_poly.pdbx_strand_id
1 'polypeptide(L)'
;ELFGPVEKRWIDEYFPFTEPSFELEIFYNGDWMEVLGCGVIHSGVLSNVGLQDRHGWAFGLGLERLAMVLFSIPDIRLFWTEDKRFIKQFKEGQITTFKPYSKYPPCYKDISFWIPESFEPNDFFEIGRGVAGEVIEKM
;
A
#
# COMPACT_ATOMS: atom_id res chain seq x y z
N GLU A 1 -8.03 11.13 17.07
CA GLU A 1 -8.63 10.83 15.75
C GLU A 1 -7.50 10.42 14.82
N LEU A 2 -7.54 9.21 14.23
CA LEU A 2 -6.36 8.57 13.62
C LEU A 2 -5.80 9.35 12.43
N PHE A 3 -6.67 9.92 11.59
CA PHE A 3 -6.29 10.57 10.34
C PHE A 3 -6.30 12.11 10.40
N GLY A 4 -6.67 12.71 11.54
CA GLY A 4 -6.86 14.17 11.61
C GLY A 4 -7.93 14.69 10.62
N PRO A 5 -7.86 15.96 10.20
CA PRO A 5 -8.83 16.58 9.29
C PRO A 5 -8.55 16.22 7.82
N VAL A 6 -8.61 14.92 7.49
CA VAL A 6 -8.46 14.44 6.11
C VAL A 6 -9.81 14.01 5.56
N GLU A 7 -10.07 14.36 4.29
CA GLU A 7 -11.29 13.94 3.60
C GLU A 7 -11.31 12.42 3.44
N LYS A 8 -12.44 11.82 3.81
CA LYS A 8 -12.64 10.36 3.81
C LYS A 8 -14.00 10.03 3.23
N ARG A 9 -14.09 8.92 2.50
CA ARG A 9 -15.35 8.41 1.95
C ARG A 9 -15.44 6.90 2.11
N TRP A 10 -16.67 6.43 2.26
CA TRP A 10 -16.98 5.01 2.18
C TRP A 10 -17.50 4.71 0.79
N ILE A 11 -16.98 3.66 0.17
CA ILE A 11 -17.41 3.16 -1.14
C ILE A 11 -18.01 1.77 -0.95
N ASP A 12 -19.16 1.53 -1.58
CA ASP A 12 -19.71 0.18 -1.68
C ASP A 12 -18.85 -0.63 -2.64
N GLU A 13 -18.31 -1.75 -2.17
CA GLU A 13 -17.45 -2.64 -2.95
C GLU A 13 -17.85 -4.10 -2.73
N TYR A 14 -17.39 -5.01 -3.58
CA TYR A 14 -17.66 -6.44 -3.49
C TYR A 14 -16.45 -7.24 -3.02
N PHE A 15 -16.61 -7.96 -1.92
CA PHE A 15 -15.66 -8.99 -1.48
C PHE A 15 -16.38 -10.35 -1.36
N PRO A 16 -15.83 -11.46 -1.89
CA PRO A 16 -16.49 -12.78 -1.86
C PRO A 16 -16.81 -13.33 -0.46
N PHE A 17 -16.19 -12.79 0.58
CA PHE A 17 -16.30 -13.25 1.96
C PHE A 17 -17.10 -12.30 2.86
N THR A 18 -17.56 -11.14 2.35
CA THR A 18 -18.38 -10.18 3.11
C THR A 18 -19.51 -9.58 2.27
N GLU A 19 -20.69 -9.42 2.85
CA GLU A 19 -21.86 -8.78 2.23
C GLU A 19 -22.81 -8.22 3.31
N PRO A 20 -23.12 -6.90 3.32
CA PRO A 20 -22.56 -5.84 2.48
C PRO A 20 -21.08 -5.56 2.80
N SER A 21 -20.38 -4.98 1.83
CA SER A 21 -18.95 -4.71 1.84
C SER A 21 -18.67 -3.24 1.51
N PHE A 22 -17.67 -2.68 2.16
CA PHE A 22 -17.30 -1.27 2.08
C PHE A 22 -15.79 -1.10 2.05
N GLU A 23 -15.32 -0.09 1.33
CA GLU A 23 -13.95 0.40 1.39
C GLU A 23 -13.91 1.81 1.97
N LEU A 24 -12.92 2.07 2.83
CA LEU A 24 -12.58 3.39 3.30
C LEU A 24 -11.46 3.94 2.44
N GLU A 25 -11.75 5.04 1.77
CA GLU A 25 -10.76 5.81 1.04
C GLU A 25 -10.48 7.15 1.71
N ILE A 26 -9.25 7.62 1.55
CA ILE A 26 -8.75 8.87 2.09
C ILE A 26 -8.17 9.70 0.95
N PHE A 27 -8.54 10.98 0.89
CA PHE A 27 -7.98 11.90 -0.09
C PHE A 27 -6.58 12.34 0.36
N TYR A 28 -5.57 11.96 -0.41
CA TYR A 28 -4.17 12.22 -0.09
C TYR A 28 -3.39 12.52 -1.37
N ASN A 29 -2.60 13.59 -1.36
CA ASN A 29 -1.77 14.03 -2.49
C ASN A 29 -2.51 14.20 -3.83
N GLY A 30 -3.80 14.56 -3.80
CA GLY A 30 -4.61 14.83 -4.99
C GLY A 30 -5.40 13.63 -5.52
N ASP A 31 -5.22 12.44 -4.93
CA ASP A 31 -5.91 11.22 -5.32
C ASP A 31 -6.62 10.57 -4.12
N TRP A 32 -7.63 9.74 -4.43
CA TRP A 32 -8.28 8.88 -3.44
C TRP A 32 -7.48 7.59 -3.29
N MET A 33 -7.15 7.24 -2.04
CA MET A 33 -6.41 6.02 -1.74
C MET A 33 -7.20 5.17 -0.75
N GLU A 34 -7.45 3.93 -1.13
CA GLU A 34 -8.04 2.89 -0.29
C GLU A 34 -7.09 2.51 0.86
N VAL A 35 -7.58 2.57 2.09
CA VAL A 35 -6.80 2.25 3.30
C VAL A 35 -7.33 1.05 4.07
N LEU A 36 -8.60 0.72 3.90
CA LEU A 36 -9.27 -0.34 4.63
C LEU A 36 -10.46 -0.89 3.83
N GLY A 37 -10.56 -2.21 3.72
CA GLY A 37 -11.77 -2.90 3.29
C GLY A 37 -12.47 -3.52 4.51
N CYS A 38 -13.78 -3.46 4.59
CA CYS A 38 -14.57 -4.07 5.65
C CYS A 38 -15.93 -4.55 5.18
N GLY A 39 -16.60 -5.36 5.99
CA GLY A 39 -17.96 -5.80 5.70
C GLY A 39 -18.49 -6.81 6.70
N VAL A 40 -19.77 -7.17 6.52
CA VAL A 40 -20.41 -8.23 7.31
C VAL A 40 -20.03 -9.57 6.72
N ILE A 41 -19.52 -10.50 7.53
CA ILE A 41 -19.02 -11.79 7.04
C ILE A 41 -20.16 -12.59 6.41
N HIS A 42 -19.94 -13.11 5.20
CA HIS A 42 -20.93 -13.89 4.47
C HIS A 42 -21.29 -15.17 5.24
N SER A 43 -22.58 -15.50 5.33
CA SER A 43 -23.09 -16.62 6.14
C SER A 43 -22.54 -17.98 5.72
N GLY A 44 -22.25 -18.16 4.44
CA GLY A 44 -21.57 -19.35 3.91
C GLY A 44 -20.18 -19.57 4.50
N VAL A 45 -19.42 -18.49 4.74
CA VAL A 45 -18.09 -18.57 5.37
C VAL A 45 -18.22 -19.03 6.82
N LEU A 46 -19.17 -18.46 7.57
CA LEU A 46 -19.42 -18.83 8.97
C LEU A 46 -19.96 -20.27 9.10
N SER A 47 -20.84 -20.69 8.19
CA SER A 47 -21.35 -22.06 8.14
C SER A 47 -20.23 -23.08 7.92
N ASN A 48 -19.28 -22.77 7.03
CA ASN A 48 -18.16 -23.66 6.73
C ASN A 48 -17.21 -23.88 7.93
N VAL A 49 -17.25 -23.00 8.94
CA VAL A 49 -16.47 -23.14 10.19
C VAL A 49 -17.33 -23.52 11.41
N GLY A 50 -18.58 -23.94 11.19
CA GLY A 50 -19.49 -24.38 12.26
C GLY A 50 -20.05 -23.25 13.13
N LEU A 51 -20.09 -22.02 12.60
CA LEU A 51 -20.58 -20.81 13.27
C LEU A 51 -21.85 -20.26 12.62
N GLN A 52 -22.72 -21.14 12.11
CA GLN A 52 -23.93 -20.77 11.36
C GLN A 52 -24.91 -19.82 12.11
N ASP A 53 -24.92 -19.86 13.45
CA ASP A 53 -25.80 -19.01 14.28
C ASP A 53 -25.14 -17.70 14.73
N ARG A 54 -24.00 -17.34 14.12
CA ARG A 54 -23.27 -16.12 14.46
C ARG A 54 -23.34 -15.10 13.32
N HIS A 55 -23.24 -13.84 13.70
CA HIS A 55 -22.98 -12.72 12.80
C HIS A 55 -21.67 -12.09 13.21
N GLY A 56 -20.89 -11.64 12.23
CA GLY A 56 -19.62 -11.00 12.45
C GLY A 56 -19.32 -9.99 11.36
N TRP A 57 -18.38 -9.12 11.63
CA TRP A 57 -17.82 -8.20 10.66
C TRP A 57 -16.32 -8.47 10.60
N ALA A 58 -15.75 -8.24 9.43
CA ALA A 58 -14.32 -8.34 9.19
C ALA A 58 -13.83 -7.04 8.59
N PHE A 59 -12.58 -6.70 8.87
CA PHE A 59 -11.89 -5.60 8.20
C PHE A 59 -10.42 -5.97 7.97
N GLY A 60 -9.89 -5.53 6.85
CA GLY A 60 -8.48 -5.58 6.51
C GLY A 60 -7.96 -4.15 6.42
N LEU A 61 -6.80 -3.90 7.02
CA LEU A 61 -6.15 -2.60 7.00
C LEU A 61 -4.79 -2.76 6.32
N GLY A 62 -4.53 -1.94 5.31
CA GLY A 62 -3.20 -1.84 4.72
C GLY A 62 -2.30 -1.01 5.61
N LEU A 63 -1.51 -1.64 6.48
CA LEU A 63 -0.64 -0.95 7.44
C LEU A 63 0.37 -0.03 6.74
N GLU A 64 0.90 -0.45 5.60
CA GLU A 64 1.84 0.32 4.78
C GLU A 64 1.16 1.57 4.22
N ARG A 65 -0.04 1.45 3.63
CA ARG A 65 -0.79 2.60 3.10
C ARG A 65 -1.16 3.57 4.22
N LEU A 66 -1.62 3.05 5.35
CA LEU A 66 -1.90 3.85 6.54
C LEU A 66 -0.65 4.62 6.99
N ALA A 67 0.49 3.94 7.12
CA ALA A 67 1.73 4.55 7.54
C ALA A 67 2.23 5.59 6.51
N MET A 68 2.06 5.35 5.21
CA MET A 68 2.40 6.32 4.18
C MET A 68 1.62 7.62 4.32
N VAL A 69 0.33 7.56 4.62
CA VAL A 69 -0.49 8.75 4.90
C VAL A 69 -0.07 9.42 6.20
N LEU A 70 -0.01 8.66 7.31
CA LEU A 70 0.23 9.21 8.65
C LEU A 70 1.61 9.85 8.79
N PHE A 71 2.61 9.22 8.20
CA PHE A 71 4.01 9.65 8.31
C PHE A 71 4.48 10.39 7.05
N SER A 72 3.62 10.62 6.05
CA SER A 72 3.98 11.23 4.77
C SER A 72 5.16 10.54 4.07
N ILE A 73 5.20 9.21 4.13
CA ILE A 73 6.26 8.41 3.49
C ILE A 73 5.92 8.32 1.99
N PRO A 74 6.84 8.75 1.09
CA PRO A 74 6.54 8.86 -0.33
C PRO A 74 6.59 7.52 -1.07
N ASP A 75 7.22 6.50 -0.49
CA ASP A 75 7.50 5.24 -1.16
C ASP A 75 7.45 4.04 -0.21
N ILE A 76 6.70 3.00 -0.58
CA ILE A 76 6.53 1.77 0.20
C ILE A 76 7.85 1.02 0.41
N ARG A 77 8.83 1.16 -0.48
CA ARG A 77 10.13 0.48 -0.38
C ARG A 77 10.94 0.96 0.82
N LEU A 78 10.66 2.18 1.30
CA LEU A 78 11.29 2.70 2.51
C LEU A 78 10.97 1.85 3.75
N PHE A 79 9.87 1.11 3.78
CA PHE A 79 9.59 0.17 4.88
C PHE A 79 10.55 -1.02 4.93
N TRP A 80 11.21 -1.34 3.81
CA TRP A 80 12.16 -2.44 3.68
C TRP A 80 13.62 -1.97 3.79
N THR A 81 13.87 -0.69 4.06
CA THR A 81 15.23 -0.15 4.18
C THR A 81 15.83 -0.43 5.56
N GLU A 82 17.10 -0.84 5.58
CA GLU A 82 17.90 -0.92 6.82
C GLU A 82 18.63 0.40 7.13
N ASP A 83 18.36 1.47 6.37
CA ASP A 83 19.04 2.75 6.56
C ASP A 83 18.64 3.38 7.91
N LYS A 84 19.64 3.53 8.80
CA LYS A 84 19.47 4.17 10.11
C LYS A 84 18.89 5.58 10.01
N ARG A 85 19.03 6.28 8.88
CA ARG A 85 18.47 7.63 8.65
C ARG A 85 16.94 7.60 8.49
N PHE A 86 16.36 6.49 8.03
CA PHE A 86 14.91 6.27 8.03
C PHE A 86 14.44 5.88 9.43
N ILE A 87 15.02 4.80 9.97
CA ILE A 87 14.58 4.18 11.22
C ILE A 87 14.59 5.19 12.38
N LYS A 88 15.61 6.06 12.46
CA LYS A 88 15.73 7.07 13.53
C LYS A 88 14.67 8.17 13.50
N GLN A 89 13.90 8.32 12.40
CA GLN A 89 12.87 9.35 12.31
C GLN A 89 11.62 8.98 13.11
N PHE A 90 11.38 7.70 13.34
CA PHE A 90 10.17 7.19 13.98
C PHE A 90 10.42 6.83 15.44
N LYS A 91 9.45 7.13 16.31
CA LYS A 91 9.48 6.79 17.73
C LYS A 91 8.12 6.27 18.15
N GLU A 92 8.13 5.37 19.12
CA GLU A 92 6.90 4.81 19.68
C GLU A 92 5.96 5.92 20.18
N GLY A 93 4.68 5.80 19.81
CA GLY A 93 3.63 6.74 20.21
C GLY A 93 3.70 8.13 19.56
N GLN A 94 4.60 8.37 18.60
CA GLN A 94 4.75 9.67 17.94
C GLN A 94 4.49 9.57 16.44
N ILE A 95 3.51 10.33 15.95
CA ILE A 95 3.30 10.54 14.52
C ILE A 95 4.25 11.66 14.07
N THR A 96 5.20 11.32 13.21
CA THR A 96 6.23 12.24 12.71
C THR A 96 6.17 12.32 11.20
N THR A 97 6.21 13.53 10.64
CA THR A 97 6.36 13.68 9.19
C THR A 97 7.75 13.22 8.76
N PHE A 98 7.79 12.25 7.85
CA PHE A 98 8.99 11.75 7.22
C PHE A 98 9.74 12.89 6.53
N LYS A 99 11.04 12.97 6.79
CA LYS A 99 11.97 13.88 6.14
C LYS A 99 12.76 13.09 5.11
N PRO A 100 12.57 13.37 3.81
CA PRO A 100 13.35 12.74 2.75
C PRO A 100 14.84 12.89 3.03
N TYR A 101 15.57 11.80 2.88
CA TYR A 101 17.02 11.78 2.98
C TYR A 101 17.55 11.15 1.70
N SER A 102 18.38 11.89 0.97
CA SER A 102 19.06 11.35 -0.19
C SER A 102 20.36 10.69 0.25
N LYS A 103 20.71 9.54 -0.36
CA LYS A 103 22.08 9.03 -0.29
C LYS A 103 22.94 9.74 -1.36
N TYR A 104 22.38 9.98 -2.55
CA TYR A 104 23.00 10.60 -3.71
C TYR A 104 21.94 11.25 -4.65
N PRO A 105 22.33 12.23 -5.50
CA PRO A 105 21.43 12.79 -6.51
C PRO A 105 20.86 11.71 -7.45
N PRO A 106 19.60 11.85 -7.93
CA PRO A 106 19.03 10.93 -8.91
C PRO A 106 19.83 10.97 -10.22
N CYS A 107 19.98 9.81 -10.87
CA CYS A 107 20.63 9.68 -12.16
C CYS A 107 19.64 9.05 -13.15
N TYR A 108 19.34 9.77 -14.23
CA TYR A 108 18.43 9.31 -15.28
C TYR A 108 19.24 8.68 -16.42
N LYS A 109 18.75 7.53 -16.91
CA LYS A 109 19.34 6.78 -18.02
C LYS A 109 18.21 6.27 -18.91
N ASP A 110 18.30 6.61 -20.19
CA ASP A 110 17.36 6.11 -21.19
C ASP A 110 17.94 4.86 -21.85
N ILE A 111 17.10 3.87 -22.08
CA ILE A 111 17.45 2.60 -22.73
C ILE A 111 16.45 2.38 -23.88
N SER A 112 16.95 1.95 -25.03
CA SER A 112 16.11 1.56 -26.17
C SER A 112 16.68 0.31 -26.81
N PHE A 113 15.80 -0.64 -27.14
CA PHE A 113 16.15 -1.90 -27.77
C PHE A 113 15.00 -2.35 -28.67
N TRP A 114 15.32 -3.22 -29.64
CA TRP A 114 14.32 -3.85 -30.50
C TRP A 114 13.61 -4.96 -29.72
N ILE A 115 12.27 -5.00 -29.81
CA ILE A 115 11.44 -6.00 -29.12
C ILE A 115 11.11 -7.19 -30.04
N PRO A 116 11.15 -8.43 -29.53
CA PRO A 116 10.55 -9.57 -30.23
C PRO A 116 9.01 -9.53 -30.15
N GLU A 117 8.32 -10.30 -31.00
CA GLU A 117 6.85 -10.38 -30.98
C GLU A 117 6.28 -10.90 -29.65
N SER A 118 7.07 -11.70 -28.91
CA SER A 118 6.69 -12.27 -27.61
C SER A 118 7.05 -11.38 -26.41
N PHE A 119 7.34 -10.10 -26.61
CA PHE A 119 7.79 -9.22 -25.54
C PHE A 119 6.66 -8.86 -24.57
N GLU A 120 6.86 -9.10 -23.29
CA GLU A 120 6.01 -8.60 -22.21
C GLU A 120 6.75 -7.54 -21.38
N PRO A 121 6.18 -6.34 -21.16
CA PRO A 121 6.85 -5.27 -20.41
C PRO A 121 7.26 -5.67 -18.98
N ASN A 122 6.49 -6.56 -18.35
CA ASN A 122 6.78 -7.04 -17.00
C ASN A 122 8.10 -7.81 -16.92
N ASP A 123 8.46 -8.56 -17.97
CA ASP A 123 9.74 -9.26 -18.04
C ASP A 123 10.92 -8.28 -17.94
N PHE A 124 10.81 -7.13 -18.60
CA PHE A 124 11.82 -6.08 -18.53
C PHE A 124 11.92 -5.47 -17.12
N PHE A 125 10.79 -5.23 -16.46
CA PHE A 125 10.76 -4.73 -15.09
C PHE A 125 11.35 -5.75 -14.09
N GLU A 126 11.05 -7.03 -14.27
CA GLU A 126 11.63 -8.11 -13.46
C GLU A 126 13.16 -8.22 -13.64
N ILE A 127 13.65 -8.18 -14.88
CA ILE A 127 15.09 -8.17 -15.17
C ILE A 127 15.76 -6.94 -14.54
N GLY A 128 15.16 -5.75 -14.69
CA GLY A 128 15.67 -4.52 -14.10
C GLY A 128 15.79 -4.63 -12.58
N ARG A 129 14.75 -5.15 -11.91
CA ARG A 129 14.77 -5.44 -10.47
C ARG A 129 15.81 -6.50 -10.10
N GLY A 130 15.96 -7.56 -10.90
CA GLY A 130 16.93 -8.61 -10.65
C GLY A 130 18.39 -8.15 -10.75
N VAL A 131 18.70 -7.25 -11.70
CA VAL A 131 20.07 -6.76 -11.93
C VAL A 131 20.44 -5.61 -10.99
N ALA A 132 19.55 -4.62 -10.85
CA ALA A 132 19.86 -3.38 -10.15
C ALA A 132 19.24 -3.27 -8.75
N GLY A 133 18.31 -4.17 -8.40
CA GLY A 133 17.67 -4.22 -7.09
C GLY A 133 17.06 -2.89 -6.67
N GLU A 134 17.44 -2.45 -5.47
CA GLU A 134 16.96 -1.22 -4.83
C GLU A 134 17.56 0.07 -5.38
N VAL A 135 18.51 -0.01 -6.33
CA VAL A 135 19.09 1.20 -6.96
C VAL A 135 18.10 1.84 -7.94
N ILE A 136 17.19 1.06 -8.50
CA ILE A 136 16.15 1.57 -9.42
C ILE A 136 15.00 2.14 -8.61
N GLU A 137 14.86 3.46 -8.62
CA GLU A 137 13.71 4.14 -8.03
C GLU A 137 12.45 3.93 -8.89
N LYS A 138 12.59 4.07 -10.22
CA LYS A 138 11.50 3.95 -11.19
C LYS A 138 12.08 3.50 -12.54
N MET A 139 11.33 2.66 -13.25
CA MET A 139 11.55 2.30 -14.66
C MET A 139 10.35 2.74 -15.48
#